data_AF-A0A4V6RXL0-F1
#
_entry.id   AF-A0A4V6RXL0-F1
#
_cell.length_a   1.000
_cell.length_b   1.000
_cell.length_c   1.000
_cell.angle_alpha   90.00
_cell.angle_beta   90.00
_cell.angle_gamma   90.00
#
_symmetry.space_group_name_H-M   'P 1'
#
loop_
_entity.id
_entity.type
_entity.pdbx_description
1 polymer ?
#
loop_
_entity_poly.entity_id
_entity_poly.type
_entity_poly.pdbx_seq_one_letter_code
_entity_poly.pdbx_strand_id
1 'polypeptide(L)'
;MRMLNSYFTSDNQKYEAPNVPINLLNPLFLSFAKHHKLTPRETQVMRILVVEGMRNDDMAAQMHISPKTLKNHLACMMKKTNTYSSRSLQAMFFNYVLRTLLPTA
;
A
#
# COMPACT_ATOMS: atom_id res chain seq x y z
N MET A 1 0.00 9.27 29.14
CA MET A 1 -1.11 8.51 28.51
C MET A 1 -0.68 7.05 28.32
N ARG A 2 -1.09 6.15 29.23
CA ARG A 2 -0.81 4.70 29.25
C ARG A 2 -2.14 3.92 29.27
N MET A 3 -2.97 4.06 28.25
CA MET A 3 -4.33 3.50 28.23
C MET A 3 -4.69 2.84 26.88
N LEU A 4 -3.74 2.20 26.21
CA LEU A 4 -4.01 1.40 25.00
C LEU A 4 -3.38 0.00 25.01
N ASN A 5 -2.59 -0.35 26.04
CA ASN A 5 -1.85 -1.61 26.07
C ASN A 5 -2.61 -2.79 26.70
N SER A 6 -3.85 -2.58 27.16
CA SER A 6 -4.64 -3.56 27.93
C SER A 6 -5.60 -4.40 27.08
N TYR A 7 -5.68 -4.17 25.77
CA TYR A 7 -6.56 -4.96 24.88
C TYR A 7 -5.86 -6.15 24.19
N PHE A 8 -4.57 -6.40 24.48
CA PHE A 8 -3.76 -7.40 23.78
C PHE A 8 -3.13 -8.48 24.69
N THR A 9 -3.65 -8.66 25.90
CA THR A 9 -3.16 -9.69 26.83
C THR A 9 -4.27 -10.60 27.31
N SER A 10 -4.60 -11.60 26.50
CA SER A 10 -5.06 -12.93 26.95
C SER A 10 -5.31 -13.85 25.75
N ASP A 11 -4.26 -14.16 25.00
CA ASP A 11 -3.97 -15.51 24.51
C ASP A 11 -2.57 -15.50 23.90
N ASN A 12 -1.62 -16.12 24.60
CA ASN A 12 -0.22 -16.22 24.16
C ASN A 12 -0.06 -17.35 23.13
N GLN A 13 -0.95 -17.41 22.15
CA GLN A 13 -0.65 -18.04 20.88
C GLN A 13 0.07 -16.97 20.09
N LYS A 14 1.42 -17.06 20.03
CA LYS A 14 2.22 -16.21 19.15
C LYS A 14 1.60 -16.32 17.75
N TYR A 15 0.80 -15.33 17.38
CA TYR A 15 0.30 -15.22 16.02
C TYR A 15 1.51 -14.78 15.19
N GLU A 16 2.37 -15.73 14.87
CA GLU A 16 3.29 -15.58 13.75
C GLU A 16 2.39 -15.47 12.53
N ALA A 17 2.10 -14.23 12.13
CA ALA A 17 1.43 -14.00 10.86
C ALA A 17 2.17 -14.85 9.83
N PRO A 18 1.48 -15.73 9.08
CA PRO A 18 2.14 -16.57 8.11
C PRO A 18 3.05 -15.69 7.27
N ASN A 19 4.27 -16.14 7.00
CA ASN A 19 5.20 -15.44 6.12
C ASN A 19 4.61 -15.48 4.70
N VAL A 20 3.59 -14.65 4.46
CA VAL A 20 2.88 -14.55 3.21
C VAL A 20 3.90 -13.93 2.26
N PRO A 21 4.31 -14.66 1.22
CA PRO A 21 5.25 -14.09 0.27
C PRO A 21 4.59 -12.83 -0.32
N ILE A 22 5.25 -11.68 -0.21
CA ILE A 22 4.78 -10.39 -0.76
C ILE A 22 4.36 -10.53 -2.22
N ASN A 23 4.97 -11.49 -2.93
CA ASN A 23 4.69 -11.86 -4.31
C ASN A 23 3.23 -12.28 -4.55
N LEU A 24 2.53 -12.79 -3.53
CA LEU A 24 1.11 -13.17 -3.62
C LEU A 24 0.22 -11.96 -3.91
N LEU A 25 0.62 -10.75 -3.51
CA LEU A 25 -0.13 -9.52 -3.79
C LEU A 25 0.14 -8.96 -5.19
N ASN A 26 1.14 -9.48 -5.92
CA ASN A 26 1.51 -8.95 -7.24
C ASN A 26 0.34 -8.88 -8.24
N PRO A 27 -0.50 -9.93 -8.39
CA PRO A 27 -1.63 -9.86 -9.31
C PRO A 27 -2.62 -8.75 -8.96
N LEU A 28 -2.84 -8.48 -7.67
CA LEU A 28 -3.72 -7.42 -7.18
C LEU A 28 -3.16 -6.03 -7.54
N PHE A 29 -1.86 -5.81 -7.33
CA PHE A 29 -1.20 -4.56 -7.74
C PHE A 29 -1.26 -4.35 -9.25
N LEU A 30 -1.01 -5.39 -10.05
CA LEU A 30 -1.05 -5.30 -11.52
C LEU A 30 -2.47 -5.03 -12.03
N SER A 31 -3.47 -5.69 -11.46
CA SER A 31 -4.87 -5.48 -11.83
C SER A 31 -5.36 -4.08 -11.47
N PHE A 32 -5.03 -3.60 -10.26
CA PHE A 32 -5.31 -2.22 -9.85
C PHE A 32 -4.60 -1.20 -10.75
N ALA A 33 -3.32 -1.41 -11.02
CA ALA A 33 -2.54 -0.55 -11.91
C ALA A 33 -3.13 -0.47 -13.31
N LYS A 34 -3.55 -1.61 -13.87
CA LYS A 34 -4.22 -1.68 -15.16
C LYS A 34 -5.54 -0.90 -15.15
N HIS A 35 -6.36 -1.07 -14.11
CA HIS A 35 -7.65 -0.38 -13.98
C HIS A 35 -7.48 1.15 -13.92
N HIS A 36 -6.45 1.64 -13.24
CA HIS A 36 -6.17 3.08 -13.08
C HIS A 36 -5.10 3.63 -14.03
N LYS A 37 -4.65 2.85 -15.02
CA LYS A 37 -3.62 3.25 -16.00
C LYS A 37 -2.32 3.77 -15.34
N LEU A 38 -1.90 3.11 -14.26
CA LEU A 38 -0.62 3.40 -13.62
C LEU A 38 0.52 2.92 -14.51
N THR A 39 1.61 3.69 -14.56
CA THR A 39 2.84 3.28 -15.24
C THR A 39 3.54 2.17 -14.45
N PRO A 40 4.50 1.44 -15.05
CA PRO A 40 5.31 0.46 -14.32
C PRO A 40 6.02 1.07 -13.10
N ARG A 41 6.53 2.31 -13.24
CA ARG A 41 7.22 3.00 -12.15
C ARG A 41 6.26 3.43 -11.04
N GLU A 42 5.08 3.94 -11.40
CA GLU A 42 4.03 4.25 -10.42
C GLU A 42 3.55 2.99 -9.68
N THR A 43 3.40 1.86 -10.38
CA THR A 43 3.03 0.57 -9.77
C THR A 43 4.07 0.13 -8.74
N GLN A 44 5.36 0.35 -9.01
CA GLN A 44 6.43 0.10 -8.04
C GLN A 44 6.33 1.02 -6.81
N VAL A 45 6.09 2.33 -7.01
CA VAL A 45 5.84 3.26 -5.89
C VAL A 45 4.66 2.79 -5.05
N MET A 46 3.54 2.43 -5.69
CA MET A 46 2.33 1.98 -5.00
C MET A 46 2.58 0.73 -4.15
N ARG A 47 3.36 -0.23 -4.66
CA ARG A 47 3.73 -1.44 -3.92
C ARG A 47 4.50 -1.09 -2.64
N ILE A 48 5.55 -0.27 -2.75
CA ILE A 48 6.38 0.11 -1.60
C ILE A 48 5.54 0.92 -0.60
N LEU A 49 4.71 1.84 -1.09
CA LEU A 49 3.81 2.65 -0.26
C LEU A 49 2.83 1.79 0.56
N VAL A 50 2.24 0.75 -0.03
CA VAL A 50 1.24 -0.09 0.64
C VAL A 50 1.88 -1.10 1.59
N VAL A 51 3.00 -1.70 1.21
CA VAL A 51 3.62 -2.81 1.97
C VAL A 51 4.49 -2.30 3.11
N GLU A 52 5.31 -1.27 2.86
CA GLU A 52 6.36 -0.85 3.80
C GLU A 52 5.93 0.33 4.69
N GLY A 53 4.96 1.14 4.24
CA GLY A 53 4.48 2.29 5.01
C GLY A 53 5.53 3.36 5.33
N MET A 54 6.64 3.40 4.58
CA MET A 54 7.78 4.29 4.83
C MET A 54 7.50 5.78 4.57
N ARG A 55 8.37 6.64 5.11
CA ARG A 55 8.41 8.07 4.75
C ARG A 55 8.87 8.23 3.31
N ASN A 56 8.47 9.34 2.69
CA ASN A 56 8.81 9.63 1.30
C ASN A 56 10.32 9.69 1.04
N ASP A 57 11.12 10.20 1.99
CA ASP A 57 12.56 10.31 1.79
C ASP A 57 13.24 8.93 1.77
N ASP A 58 12.81 8.03 2.65
CA ASP A 58 13.32 6.65 2.71
C ASP A 58 12.91 5.85 1.47
N MET A 59 11.66 5.99 1.04
CA MET A 59 11.17 5.38 -0.20
C MET A 59 11.91 5.90 -1.43
N ALA A 60 12.21 7.20 -1.48
CA ALA A 60 12.97 7.80 -2.57
C ALA A 60 14.41 7.26 -2.61
N ALA A 61 15.06 7.14 -1.44
CA ALA A 61 16.38 6.56 -1.31
C ALA A 61 16.41 5.09 -1.78
N GLN A 62 15.47 4.26 -1.33
CA GLN A 62 15.36 2.86 -1.76
C GLN A 62 15.13 2.72 -3.26
N MET A 63 14.38 3.65 -3.86
CA MET A 63 14.10 3.66 -5.29
C MET A 63 15.21 4.33 -6.13
N HIS A 64 16.28 4.84 -5.50
CA HIS A 64 17.35 5.62 -6.11
C HIS A 64 16.85 6.80 -6.95
N ILE A 65 15.89 7.57 -6.41
CA ILE A 65 15.35 8.78 -7.03
C ILE A 65 15.33 9.94 -6.03
N SER A 66 15.16 11.17 -6.53
CA SER A 66 14.98 12.31 -5.63
C SER A 66 13.61 12.25 -4.91
N PRO A 67 13.49 12.78 -3.68
CA PRO A 67 12.20 12.93 -3.01
C PRO A 67 11.20 13.75 -3.83
N LYS A 68 11.67 14.71 -4.65
CA LYS A 68 10.84 15.47 -5.57
C LYS A 68 10.25 14.59 -6.67
N THR A 69 11.05 13.71 -7.26
CA THR A 69 10.59 12.73 -8.26
C THR A 69 9.55 11.78 -7.66
N LEU A 70 9.77 11.30 -6.43
CA LEU A 70 8.78 10.47 -5.74
C LEU A 70 7.46 11.22 -5.52
N LYS A 71 7.50 12.46 -5.04
CA LYS A 71 6.30 13.31 -4.88
C LYS A 71 5.56 13.51 -6.22
N ASN A 72 6.28 13.64 -7.33
CA ASN A 72 5.67 13.72 -8.65
C ASN A 72 4.96 12.41 -9.02
N HIS A 73 5.57 11.23 -8.78
CA HIS A 73 4.88 9.95 -8.97
C HIS A 73 3.61 9.83 -8.12
N LEU A 74 3.68 10.20 -6.83
CA LEU A 74 2.51 10.21 -5.95
C LEU A 74 1.41 11.15 -6.48
N ALA A 75 1.75 12.35 -6.94
CA ALA A 75 0.80 13.29 -7.53
C ALA A 75 0.14 12.75 -8.80
N CYS A 76 0.92 12.13 -9.70
CA CYS A 76 0.38 11.48 -10.89
C CYS A 76 -0.56 10.32 -10.54
N MET A 77 -0.19 9.46 -9.59
CA MET A 77 -1.07 8.38 -9.12
C MET A 77 -2.36 8.92 -8.52
N MET A 78 -2.28 9.92 -7.63
CA MET A 78 -3.44 10.54 -7.00
C MET A 78 -4.39 11.16 -8.03
N LYS A 79 -3.86 11.79 -9.08
CA LYS A 79 -4.66 12.29 -10.21
C LYS A 79 -5.35 11.15 -10.97
N LYS A 80 -4.65 10.04 -11.23
CA LYS A 80 -5.20 8.89 -11.96
C LYS A 80 -6.26 8.11 -11.19
N THR A 81 -6.16 8.10 -9.86
CA THR A 81 -7.09 7.39 -8.98
C THR A 81 -8.17 8.29 -8.40
N ASN A 82 -8.16 9.59 -8.71
CA ASN A 82 -9.04 10.60 -8.13
C ASN A 82 -9.01 10.59 -6.58
N THR A 83 -7.79 10.59 -6.03
CA THR A 83 -7.55 10.63 -4.57
C THR A 83 -6.75 11.88 -4.22
N TYR A 84 -6.80 12.29 -2.95
CA TYR A 84 -6.27 13.59 -2.51
C TYR A 84 -5.06 13.47 -1.56
N SER A 85 -4.73 12.26 -1.14
CA SER A 85 -3.59 11.94 -0.29
C SER A 85 -3.09 10.52 -0.51
N SER A 86 -1.84 10.23 -0.14
CA SER A 86 -1.30 8.88 -0.12
C SER A 86 -2.15 7.92 0.74
N ARG A 87 -2.68 8.41 1.87
CA ARG A 87 -3.58 7.64 2.73
C ARG A 87 -4.89 7.28 2.04
N SER A 88 -5.53 8.21 1.34
CA SER A 88 -6.75 7.90 0.56
C SER A 88 -6.47 6.94 -0.60
N LEU A 89 -5.28 7.03 -1.23
CA LEU A 89 -4.83 6.10 -2.25
C LEU A 89 -4.64 4.68 -1.68
N GLN A 90 -4.01 4.54 -0.51
CA GLN A 90 -3.87 3.27 0.19
C GLN A 90 -5.23 2.68 0.56
N ALA A 91 -6.13 3.48 1.15
CA ALA A 91 -7.48 3.06 1.51
C ALA A 91 -8.28 2.57 0.29
N MET A 92 -8.17 3.26 -0.84
CA MET A 92 -8.79 2.85 -2.09
C MET A 92 -8.26 1.49 -2.56
N PHE A 93 -6.94 1.25 -2.49
CA PHE A 93 -6.37 -0.04 -2.84
C PHE A 93 -6.83 -1.16 -1.90
N PHE A 94 -6.87 -0.92 -0.59
CA PHE A 94 -7.38 -1.92 0.35
C PHE A 94 -8.85 -2.27 0.07
N ASN A 95 -9.70 -1.27 -0.22
CA ASN A 95 -11.08 -1.51 -0.64
C ASN A 95 -11.17 -2.31 -1.95
N TYR A 96 -10.29 -2.02 -2.92
CA TYR A 96 -10.20 -2.79 -4.16
C TYR A 96 -9.84 -4.26 -3.91
N VAL A 97 -8.84 -4.51 -3.06
CA VAL A 97 -8.43 -5.86 -2.66
C VAL A 97 -9.57 -6.59 -1.95
N LEU A 98 -10.21 -5.96 -0.97
CA LEU A 98 -11.34 -6.56 -0.25
C LEU A 98 -12.47 -6.97 -1.20
N ARG A 99 -12.85 -6.10 -2.14
CA ARG A 99 -13.88 -6.41 -3.15
C ARG A 99 -13.49 -7.52 -4.11
N THR A 100 -12.19 -7.67 -4.38
CA THR A 100 -11.66 -8.72 -5.27
C THR A 100 -11.60 -10.07 -4.57
N LEU A 101 -11.23 -10.10 -3.28
CA LEU A 101 -11.08 -11.33 -2.50
C LEU A 101 -12.38 -11.80 -1.85
N LEU A 102 -13.30 -10.89 -1.55
CA LEU A 102 -14.62 -11.17 -1.02
C LEU A 102 -15.65 -10.77 -2.08
N PRO A 103 -15.79 -11.53 -3.19
CA PRO A 103 -16.85 -11.28 -4.14
C PRO A 103 -18.17 -11.38 -3.37
N THR A 104 -18.88 -10.26 -3.26
CA THR A 104 -20.22 -10.24 -2.69
C THR A 104 -21.07 -11.26 -3.44
N ALA A 105 -21.57 -12.25 -2.71
CA ALA A 105 -22.51 -13.26 -3.20
C ALA A 105 -23.78 -12.62 -3.77
#